data_AF-A0A958P3E7-F1
#
_entry.id   AF-A0A958P3E7-F1
#
_cell.length_a   1.000
_cell.length_b   1.000
_cell.length_c   1.000
_cell.angle_alpha   90.00
_cell.angle_beta   90.00
_cell.angle_gamma   90.00
#
_symmetry.space_group_name_H-M   'P 1'
#
loop_
_entity.id
_entity.type
_entity.pdbx_description
1 polymer ?
#
loop_
_entity_poly.entity_id
_entity_poly.type
_entity_poly.pdbx_seq_one_letter_code
_entity_poly.pdbx_strand_id
1 'polypeptide(L)' 'MKKLTILLSLAVSINGLFAQNDTIKNKKDGHYYFTVVKDIEALDVQSQGRTGTCWSFSSLSFLESE' A
#
# COMPACT_ATOMS: atom_id res chain seq x y z
N MET A 1 44.76 11.89 6.71
CA MET A 1 43.46 12.58 6.93
C MET A 1 42.41 12.24 5.87
N LYS A 2 42.74 12.18 4.57
CA LYS A 2 41.77 11.80 3.49
C LYS A 2 41.07 10.45 3.69
N LYS A 3 41.79 9.43 4.21
CA LYS A 3 41.20 8.10 4.49
C LYS A 3 40.19 8.14 5.64
N LEU A 4 40.39 9.02 6.62
CA LEU A 4 39.50 9.18 7.76
C LEU A 4 38.22 9.95 7.37
N THR A 5 38.34 10.96 6.51
CA THR A 5 37.17 11.66 5.95
C THR A 5 36.31 10.77 5.05
N ILE A 6 36.91 9.89 4.26
CA ILE A 6 36.15 8.91 3.44
C ILE A 6 35.41 7.91 4.32
N LEU A 7 36.05 7.40 5.38
CA LEU A 7 35.41 6.46 6.32
C LEU A 7 34.22 7.09 7.04
N LEU A 8 34.36 8.37 7.44
CA LEU A 8 33.30 9.11 8.12
C LEU A 8 32.11 9.39 7.17
N SER A 9 32.37 9.72 5.90
CA SER A 9 31.30 9.90 4.92
C SER A 9 30.55 8.60 4.60
N LEU A 10 31.23 7.45 4.63
CA LEU A 10 30.59 6.16 4.38
C LEU A 10 29.71 5.72 5.56
N ALA A 11 30.11 6.05 6.79
CA ALA A 11 29.34 5.77 8.00
C ALA A 11 28.02 6.56 8.09
N VAL A 12 27.96 7.78 7.54
CA VAL A 12 26.74 8.60 7.52
C VAL A 12 25.68 8.02 6.57
N SER A 13 26.10 7.45 5.44
CA SER A 13 25.22 6.90 4.39
C SER A 13 24.44 5.65 4.81
N ILE A 14 24.87 4.94 5.87
CA ILE A 14 24.26 3.66 6.29
C ILE A 14 22.93 3.87 7.03
N ASN A 15 22.68 5.08 7.56
CA ASN A 15 21.45 5.39 8.31
C ASN A 15 20.19 5.49 7.41
N GLY A 16 20.34 5.63 6.08
CA GLY A 16 19.22 5.70 5.14
C GLY A 16 18.58 4.35 4.80
N LEU A 17 19.22 3.23 5.16
CA LEU A 17 18.77 1.88 4.76
C LEU A 17 17.61 1.34 5.63
N PHE A 18 17.39 1.88 6.82
CA PHE A 18 16.37 1.38 7.76
C PHE A 18 14.99 2.05 7.62
N ALA A 19 14.81 2.99 6.68
CA ALA A 19 13.57 3.75 6.54
C ALA A 19 12.49 3.10 5.64
N GLN A 20 12.76 1.95 5.00
CA GLN A 20 11.93 1.43 3.91
C GLN A 20 10.91 0.32 4.28
N ASN A 21 10.69 0.01 5.56
CA ASN A 21 9.94 -1.21 5.93
C ASN A 21 8.44 -1.06 6.25
N ASP A 22 7.82 0.12 6.11
CA ASP A 22 6.43 0.33 6.58
C ASP A 22 5.39 0.59 5.46
N THR A 23 5.61 0.04 4.27
CA THR A 23 4.72 0.26 3.11
C THR A 23 3.59 -0.76 2.97
N ILE A 24 3.63 -1.92 3.66
CA ILE A 24 2.55 -2.91 3.60
C ILE A 24 1.62 -2.75 4.81
N LYS A 25 0.65 -1.83 4.68
CA LYS A 25 -0.37 -1.55 5.70
C LYS A 25 -1.43 -2.66 5.82
N ASN A 26 -1.52 -3.57 4.84
CA ASN A 26 -2.43 -4.71 4.85
C ASN A 26 -1.62 -6.01 4.78
N LYS A 27 -1.17 -6.46 5.95
CA LYS A 27 -0.38 -7.69 6.10
C LYS A 27 -1.27 -8.82 6.60
N LYS A 28 -0.94 -10.05 6.18
CA LYS A 28 -1.40 -11.25 6.86
C LYS A 28 -0.98 -11.14 8.34
N ASP A 29 -1.93 -11.32 9.25
CA ASP A 29 -1.75 -11.11 10.70
C ASP A 29 -1.55 -9.63 11.12
N GLY A 30 -2.20 -8.70 10.41
CA GLY A 30 -2.27 -7.30 10.79
C GLY A 30 -3.10 -7.00 12.05
N HIS A 31 -3.80 -8.01 12.59
CA HIS A 31 -4.71 -7.89 13.74
C HIS A 31 -5.77 -6.77 13.60
N TYR A 32 -6.18 -6.45 12.37
CA TYR A 32 -7.32 -5.59 12.11
C TYR A 32 -8.59 -6.44 12.09
N TYR A 33 -9.48 -6.19 13.05
CA TYR A 33 -10.77 -6.87 13.16
C TYR A 33 -11.88 -5.85 12.88
N PHE A 34 -12.69 -6.13 11.86
CA PHE A 34 -13.82 -5.29 11.49
C PHE A 34 -15.12 -6.03 11.79
N THR A 35 -16.12 -5.30 12.30
CA THR A 35 -17.48 -5.80 12.49
C THR A 35 -18.39 -5.12 11.47
N VAL A 36 -19.09 -5.91 10.65
CA VAL A 36 -20.06 -5.38 9.68
C VAL A 36 -21.28 -4.86 10.44
N VAL A 37 -21.54 -3.56 10.35
CA VAL A 37 -22.73 -2.93 10.97
C VAL A 37 -23.93 -2.99 10.02
N LYS A 38 -23.68 -2.77 8.73
CA LYS A 38 -24.67 -2.80 7.65
C LYS A 38 -23.98 -3.24 6.38
N ASP A 39 -24.62 -4.15 5.66
CA ASP A 39 -24.18 -4.65 4.37
C ASP A 39 -25.18 -4.21 3.29
N ILE A 40 -24.67 -3.85 2.11
CA ILE A 40 -25.43 -3.46 0.92
C ILE A 40 -24.99 -4.40 -0.20
N GLU A 41 -25.95 -5.00 -0.89
CA GLU A 41 -25.66 -5.94 -1.96
C GLU A 41 -24.89 -5.26 -3.09
N ALA A 42 -23.88 -5.96 -3.59
CA ALA A 42 -23.09 -5.56 -4.75
C ALA A 42 -22.68 -6.83 -5.49
N LEU A 43 -22.35 -6.70 -6.77
CA LEU A 43 -21.80 -7.81 -7.56
C LEU A 43 -20.37 -8.18 -7.11
N ASP A 44 -19.87 -9.28 -7.64
CA ASP A 44 -18.54 -9.79 -7.34
C ASP A 44 -17.41 -8.77 -7.58
N VAL A 45 -16.35 -8.88 -6.78
CA VAL A 45 -15.17 -8.01 -6.89
C VAL A 45 -14.47 -8.21 -8.23
N GLN A 46 -14.35 -7.12 -8.99
CA GLN A 46 -13.67 -7.09 -10.28
C GLN A 46 -12.21 -6.62 -10.19
N SER A 47 -11.37 -6.99 -11.17
CA SER A 47 -9.97 -6.58 -11.27
C SER A 47 -9.73 -5.64 -12.45
N GLN A 48 -9.26 -4.42 -12.17
CA GLN A 48 -8.83 -3.47 -13.21
C GLN A 48 -7.45 -3.79 -13.81
N GLY A 49 -6.75 -4.81 -13.29
CA GLY A 49 -5.39 -5.14 -13.72
C GLY A 49 -4.41 -3.97 -13.59
N ARG A 50 -3.47 -3.86 -14.53
CA ARG A 50 -2.42 -2.82 -14.55
C ARG A 50 -2.85 -1.59 -15.36
N THR A 51 -4.01 -1.03 -15.03
CA THR A 51 -4.59 0.12 -15.75
C THR A 51 -5.05 1.19 -14.77
N GLY A 52 -5.22 2.43 -15.26
CA GLY A 52 -5.72 3.58 -14.49
C GLY A 52 -7.23 3.80 -14.63
N THR A 53 -8.03 2.74 -14.65
CA THR A 53 -9.46 2.78 -15.01
C THR A 53 -10.41 2.59 -13.83
N CYS A 54 -9.96 2.81 -12.59
CA CYS A 54 -10.80 2.68 -11.39
C CYS A 54 -12.10 3.49 -11.46
N TRP A 55 -12.06 4.67 -12.10
CA TRP A 55 -13.24 5.51 -12.32
C TRP A 55 -14.34 4.80 -13.11
N SER A 56 -13.98 3.99 -14.11
CA SER A 56 -14.94 3.23 -14.91
C SER A 56 -15.47 2.03 -14.13
N PHE A 57 -14.60 1.28 -13.45
CA PHE A 57 -15.01 0.10 -12.68
C PHE A 57 -15.89 0.46 -11.48
N SER A 58 -15.53 1.53 -10.76
CA SER A 58 -16.34 2.01 -9.63
C SER A 58 -17.69 2.57 -10.08
N SER A 59 -17.73 3.34 -11.18
CA SER A 59 -19.01 3.86 -11.71
C SER A 59 -19.92 2.74 -12.21
N LEU A 60 -19.35 1.73 -12.88
CA LEU A 60 -20.10 0.55 -13.34
C LEU A 60 -20.64 -0.24 -12.14
N SER A 61 -19.78 -0.59 -11.17
CA SER A 61 -20.18 -1.33 -9.97
C SER A 61 -21.25 -0.60 -9.16
N PHE A 62 -21.18 0.73 -9.08
CA PHE A 62 -22.22 1.54 -8.47
C PHE A 62 -23.56 1.36 -9.19
N LEU A 63 -23.59 1.55 -10.52
CA LEU A 63 -24.81 1.41 -11.31
C LEU A 63 -25.36 -0.02 -11.32
N GLU A 64 -24.50 -1.03 -11.26
CA GLU A 64 -24.90 -2.44 -11.16
C GLU A 64 -25.54 -2.78 -9.81
N SER A 65 -25.32 -1.96 -8.78
CA SER A 65 -25.86 -2.15 -7.44
C SER A 65 -27.15 -1.34 -7.18
N GLU A 66 -27.62 -0.56 -8.17
CA GLU A 66 -28.87 0.21 -8.13
C GLU A 66 -29.99 -0.49 -8.92
#